data_AF-A0A3E4YDV2-F1
#
_entry.id   AF-A0A3E4YDV2-F1
#
_cell.length_a   1.000
_cell.length_b   1.000
_cell.length_c   1.000
_cell.angle_alpha   90.00
_cell.angle_beta   90.00
_cell.angle_gamma   90.00
#
_symmetry.space_group_name_H-M   'P 1'
#
loop_
_entity.id
_entity.type
_entity.pdbx_description
1 polymer ?
#
loop_
_entity_poly.entity_id
_entity_poly.type
_entity_poly.pdbx_seq_one_letter_code
_entity_poly.pdbx_strand_id
1 'polypeptide(L)'
;MRKKVTNKTKKILGAFAVAGMLAMSVNSVQAAQEEYTAGSSMGKEYDELEQAYSDDEVLATASNQGHWEVNYAGWWYQYSDGTYPRSSWVNISNKWYYFDENGYMVTGSRNINNAWYYFDGSGEMLTGWQYYLGAWWYHKPSGAWVQSNYANGTLVGIDVSYYQKDIDWTTVKNSGINYAMLRVSRSYYSDSYHHFTDKRFNEYASNANKAGMPIGAYIYSQARNVSDAVSDARYVVSELKGYTISYPVAIDLEDSSQTDLSKAQLGAIAKAFCDEIRRYGYTPMVYCNENWYKNYIDVSQIAGEELWIARYNSHYDTNIKRGIWQCSSTTRIPGISGNVDLDFAYKNYENPITSVIGYWSLYGNDWYFIDANGQYVTGWQFINGNWYYFAGNTVMTTGWQYVNGNWYYMDASGAMKTGWQYINGKWYFFEKSGTMTMGWQYISGHWYYMDWTGMMTTGWQYIGGHWYYMDWTGIMTTGWQYIGGHWYYMNADGIMLTGRHYINKRWYYFNANGVWN
;
A
#
# COMPACT_ATOMS: atom_id res chain seq x y z
N MET A 1 45.36 -52.40 12.19
CA MET A 1 45.10 -53.41 11.12
C MET A 1 44.08 -52.85 10.13
N ARG A 2 44.13 -53.25 8.82
CA ARG A 2 43.08 -53.10 7.75
C ARG A 2 42.60 -51.64 7.46
N LYS A 3 42.77 -51.03 6.27
CA LYS A 3 42.19 -51.28 4.90
C LYS A 3 40.65 -51.19 4.90
N LYS A 4 39.92 -50.59 3.93
CA LYS A 4 40.13 -50.09 2.52
C LYS A 4 39.27 -48.79 2.33
N VAL A 5 39.06 -48.05 1.21
CA VAL A 5 39.39 -48.07 -0.25
C VAL A 5 39.46 -46.58 -0.72
N THR A 6 40.57 -46.06 -1.28
CA THR A 6 40.84 -45.67 -2.70
C THR A 6 39.78 -44.93 -3.56
N ASN A 7 40.08 -43.67 -3.90
CA ASN A 7 39.55 -42.90 -5.05
C ASN A 7 40.13 -43.34 -6.41
N LYS A 8 39.47 -42.99 -7.53
CA LYS A 8 40.09 -42.67 -8.84
C LYS A 8 39.16 -41.88 -9.78
N THR A 9 39.69 -41.20 -10.81
CA THR A 9 38.95 -40.21 -11.62
C THR A 9 39.52 -40.04 -13.04
N LYS A 10 38.70 -39.45 -13.95
CA LYS A 10 39.01 -38.68 -15.18
C LYS A 10 39.27 -39.39 -16.55
N LYS A 11 38.48 -38.92 -17.55
CA LYS A 11 38.76 -38.77 -19.01
C LYS A 11 38.87 -40.08 -19.83
N ILE A 12 38.54 -40.13 -21.13
CA ILE A 12 38.86 -39.25 -22.29
C ILE A 12 37.67 -39.10 -23.29
N LEU A 13 37.81 -38.21 -24.28
CA LEU A 13 36.84 -37.88 -25.36
C LEU A 13 36.60 -39.02 -26.39
N GLY A 14 35.48 -38.92 -27.11
CA GLY A 14 35.19 -39.55 -28.42
C GLY A 14 34.33 -38.60 -29.27
N ALA A 15 34.27 -38.78 -30.60
CA ALA A 15 33.65 -37.82 -31.54
C ALA A 15 33.03 -38.49 -32.79
N PHE A 16 32.31 -37.69 -33.60
CA PHE A 16 31.66 -38.04 -34.90
C PHE A 16 30.42 -38.98 -34.80
N ALA A 17 29.42 -38.97 -35.70
CA ALA A 17 29.21 -38.17 -36.93
C ALA A 17 27.72 -37.81 -37.22
N VAL A 18 27.58 -36.79 -38.08
CA VAL A 18 26.48 -36.40 -38.98
C VAL A 18 25.49 -37.49 -39.42
N ALA A 19 24.17 -37.20 -39.39
CA ALA A 19 23.23 -37.21 -40.54
C ALA A 19 21.76 -37.03 -40.12
N GLY A 20 20.93 -36.40 -40.98
CA GLY A 20 19.46 -36.43 -40.88
C GLY A 20 18.76 -35.07 -40.92
N MET A 21 18.45 -34.56 -42.12
CA MET A 21 17.40 -33.55 -42.28
C MET A 21 16.04 -34.21 -42.10
N LEU A 22 15.15 -33.59 -41.31
CA LEU A 22 13.71 -33.73 -41.49
C LEU A 22 13.10 -32.33 -41.42
N ALA A 23 12.51 -31.87 -42.52
CA ALA A 23 11.80 -30.60 -42.52
C ALA A 23 10.43 -30.77 -41.86
N MET A 24 10.15 -29.96 -40.84
CA MET A 24 8.78 -29.68 -40.40
C MET A 24 8.51 -28.19 -40.62
N SER A 25 7.30 -27.90 -41.09
CA SER A 25 6.92 -26.59 -41.62
C SER A 25 6.98 -25.50 -40.56
N VAL A 26 7.67 -24.40 -40.87
CA VAL A 26 7.55 -23.14 -40.12
C VAL A 26 6.17 -22.56 -40.42
N ASN A 27 5.16 -22.99 -39.66
CA ASN A 27 3.93 -22.22 -39.52
C ASN A 27 4.27 -20.98 -38.68
N SER A 28 4.74 -19.94 -39.37
CA SER A 28 4.82 -18.59 -38.80
C SER A 28 3.40 -18.13 -38.49
N VAL A 29 2.95 -18.38 -37.26
CA VAL A 29 1.73 -17.76 -36.74
C VAL A 29 2.01 -16.27 -36.72
N GLN A 30 1.44 -15.59 -37.72
CA GLN A 30 1.60 -14.17 -37.92
C GLN A 30 0.89 -13.49 -36.76
N ALA A 31 1.66 -13.01 -35.78
CA ALA A 31 1.10 -12.34 -34.61
C ALA A 31 0.24 -11.18 -35.09
N ALA A 32 -1.06 -11.24 -34.81
CA ALA A 32 -1.97 -10.16 -35.17
C ALA A 32 -1.50 -8.90 -34.45
N GLN A 33 -1.15 -7.86 -35.22
CA GLN A 33 -0.78 -6.57 -34.68
C GLN A 33 -2.04 -5.82 -34.29
N GLU A 34 -2.70 -6.29 -33.23
CA GLU A 34 -3.84 -5.61 -32.62
C GLU A 34 -3.33 -4.38 -31.87
N GLU A 35 -3.68 -3.19 -32.36
CA GLU A 35 -3.45 -1.92 -31.66
C GLU A 35 -4.44 -1.78 -30.50
N TYR A 36 -4.32 -2.65 -29.48
CA TYR A 36 -5.03 -2.46 -28.23
C TYR A 36 -4.56 -1.18 -27.55
N THR A 37 -5.49 -0.28 -27.28
CA THR A 37 -5.24 1.01 -26.62
C THR A 37 -4.78 0.81 -25.18
N ALA A 38 -3.46 0.79 -25.01
CA ALA A 38 -2.73 0.79 -23.77
C ALA A 38 -3.22 1.89 -22.81
N GLY A 39 -3.68 1.51 -21.61
CA GLY A 39 -4.13 2.44 -20.57
C GLY A 39 -5.57 2.28 -20.07
N SER A 40 -6.28 1.19 -20.40
CA SER A 40 -7.53 0.84 -19.71
C SER A 40 -7.85 -0.65 -19.72
N SER A 41 -7.58 -1.35 -18.62
CA SER A 41 -8.56 -2.33 -18.16
C SER A 41 -9.76 -1.57 -17.60
N MET A 42 -10.99 -2.05 -17.88
CA MET A 42 -12.17 -1.20 -17.71
C MET A 42 -12.72 -1.23 -16.28
N GLY A 43 -12.14 -0.39 -15.42
CA GLY A 43 -12.86 0.19 -14.27
C GLY A 43 -13.95 1.19 -14.70
N LYS A 44 -14.71 0.90 -15.76
CA LYS A 44 -15.79 1.74 -16.29
C LYS A 44 -17.10 1.53 -15.53
N GLU A 45 -17.05 1.76 -14.23
CA GLU A 45 -18.26 2.04 -13.44
C GLU A 45 -18.65 3.52 -13.66
N TYR A 46 -19.13 3.81 -14.88
CA TYR A 46 -19.90 5.02 -15.15
C TYR A 46 -21.27 4.82 -14.50
N ASP A 47 -21.39 5.17 -13.23
CA ASP A 47 -22.68 5.16 -12.54
C ASP A 47 -23.62 6.18 -13.20
N GLU A 48 -24.56 5.67 -13.99
CA GLU A 48 -25.78 6.38 -14.35
C GLU A 48 -26.57 6.68 -13.08
N LEU A 49 -26.35 7.83 -12.44
CA LEU A 49 -27.29 8.50 -11.50
C LEU A 49 -26.72 9.82 -10.94
N GLU A 50 -26.64 10.87 -11.77
CA GLU A 50 -26.76 12.25 -11.27
C GLU A 50 -27.89 12.95 -12.04
N GLN A 51 -29.01 13.17 -11.34
CA GLN A 51 -30.29 13.45 -11.98
C GLN A 51 -30.54 14.95 -12.14
N ALA A 52 -30.59 15.39 -13.40
CA ALA A 52 -31.16 16.66 -13.86
C ALA A 52 -30.63 17.95 -13.20
N TYR A 53 -29.55 18.49 -13.76
CA TYR A 53 -29.50 19.92 -14.09
C TYR A 53 -29.46 20.09 -15.60
N SER A 54 -30.60 20.48 -16.18
CA SER A 54 -30.67 21.02 -17.53
C SER A 54 -30.38 22.51 -17.49
N ASP A 55 -29.35 22.94 -18.22
CA ASP A 55 -29.33 24.25 -18.87
C ASP A 55 -28.70 24.04 -20.25
N ASP A 56 -29.47 24.34 -21.30
CA ASP A 56 -29.03 24.15 -22.69
C ASP A 56 -28.05 25.26 -23.10
N GLU A 57 -26.76 24.92 -23.21
CA GLU A 57 -25.82 25.70 -24.02
C GLU A 57 -25.32 24.80 -25.17
N VAL A 58 -25.64 25.20 -26.42
CA VAL A 58 -25.53 24.32 -27.59
C VAL A 58 -24.07 24.04 -27.94
N LEU A 59 -23.60 22.83 -27.59
CA LEU A 59 -22.26 22.34 -27.90
C LEU A 59 -22.07 22.17 -29.42
N ALA A 60 -21.55 23.21 -30.06
CA ALA A 60 -21.34 23.26 -31.50
C ALA A 60 -20.22 22.29 -31.96
N THR A 61 -20.59 21.11 -32.44
CA THR A 61 -19.67 20.17 -33.10
C THR A 61 -19.31 20.65 -34.50
N ALA A 62 -18.38 21.61 -34.59
CA ALA A 62 -17.88 22.13 -35.86
C ALA A 62 -16.94 21.12 -36.53
N SER A 63 -17.34 20.55 -37.67
CA SER A 63 -16.56 19.58 -38.44
C SER A 63 -15.43 20.20 -39.30
N ASN A 64 -14.95 21.39 -38.93
CA ASN A 64 -14.04 22.18 -39.76
C ASN A 64 -12.58 21.83 -39.45
N GLN A 65 -11.96 21.06 -40.34
CA GLN A 65 -10.51 20.90 -40.35
C GLN A 65 -9.82 22.26 -40.55
N GLY A 66 -8.78 22.50 -39.77
CA GLY A 66 -7.97 23.71 -39.75
C GLY A 66 -6.55 23.42 -39.27
N HIS A 67 -5.81 24.48 -38.96
CA HIS A 67 -4.40 24.42 -38.59
C HIS A 67 -4.07 25.38 -37.45
N TRP A 68 -3.02 25.05 -36.69
CA TRP A 68 -2.49 25.90 -35.63
C TRP A 68 -1.55 26.95 -36.19
N GLU A 69 -1.74 28.19 -35.76
CA GLU A 69 -0.94 29.36 -36.14
C GLU A 69 -0.44 30.09 -34.89
N VAL A 70 0.65 30.84 -35.01
CA VAL A 70 1.32 31.49 -33.86
C VAL A 70 1.94 32.84 -34.19
N ASN A 71 1.82 33.78 -33.25
CA ASN A 71 2.45 35.10 -33.32
C ASN A 71 3.00 35.52 -31.93
N TYR A 72 3.37 36.80 -31.77
CA TYR A 72 3.94 37.32 -30.52
C TYR A 72 2.93 37.43 -29.35
N ALA A 73 1.63 37.36 -29.62
CA ALA A 73 0.56 37.42 -28.63
C ALA A 73 0.07 36.03 -28.20
N GLY A 74 0.09 35.03 -29.09
CA GLY A 74 -0.25 33.65 -28.75
C GLY A 74 -0.44 32.72 -29.94
N TRP A 75 -0.96 31.53 -29.64
CA TRP A 75 -1.42 30.53 -30.61
C TRP A 75 -2.92 30.73 -30.90
N TRP A 76 -3.35 30.49 -32.14
CA TRP A 76 -4.76 30.35 -32.50
C TRP A 76 -4.96 29.19 -33.49
N TYR A 77 -6.22 28.82 -33.75
CA TYR A 77 -6.58 27.80 -34.73
C TYR A 77 -7.33 28.44 -35.89
N GLN A 78 -6.82 28.32 -37.12
CA GLN A 78 -7.48 28.83 -38.32
C GLN A 78 -8.16 27.68 -39.08
N TYR A 79 -9.47 27.79 -39.26
CA TYR A 79 -10.29 26.88 -40.07
C TYR A 79 -9.97 27.05 -41.56
N SER A 80 -10.33 26.05 -42.37
CA SER A 80 -10.07 26.01 -43.82
C SER A 80 -10.75 27.13 -44.64
N ASP A 81 -11.74 27.82 -44.09
CA ASP A 81 -12.38 29.01 -44.68
C ASP A 81 -11.68 30.34 -44.29
N GLY A 82 -10.60 30.27 -43.50
CA GLY A 82 -9.85 31.42 -43.00
C GLY A 82 -10.40 32.03 -41.70
N THR A 83 -11.53 31.55 -41.19
CA THR A 83 -12.09 31.98 -39.90
C THR A 83 -11.39 31.30 -38.72
N TYR A 84 -11.66 31.76 -37.49
CA TYR A 84 -11.03 31.24 -36.27
C TYR A 84 -12.00 31.36 -35.07
N PRO A 85 -11.89 30.48 -34.06
CA PRO A 85 -12.74 30.48 -32.86
C PRO A 85 -12.45 31.68 -31.96
N ARG A 86 -13.47 32.15 -31.22
CA ARG A 86 -13.39 33.26 -30.26
C ARG A 86 -14.42 33.09 -29.15
N SER A 87 -14.01 33.32 -27.91
CA SER A 87 -14.79 33.09 -26.68
C SER A 87 -15.45 31.69 -26.62
N SER A 88 -14.84 30.69 -27.26
CA SER A 88 -15.50 29.44 -27.60
C SER A 88 -14.66 28.20 -27.33
N TRP A 89 -15.33 27.15 -26.88
CA TRP A 89 -14.78 25.80 -26.81
C TRP A 89 -14.66 25.18 -28.21
N VAL A 90 -13.56 24.47 -28.47
CA VAL A 90 -13.36 23.69 -29.70
C VAL A 90 -12.73 22.35 -29.35
N ASN A 91 -13.24 21.26 -29.91
CA ASN A 91 -12.57 19.97 -29.87
C ASN A 91 -11.68 19.81 -31.11
N ILE A 92 -10.36 19.69 -30.92
CA ILE A 92 -9.38 19.51 -32.00
C ILE A 92 -8.67 18.19 -31.69
N SER A 93 -8.82 17.20 -32.58
CA SER A 93 -8.21 15.87 -32.45
C SER A 93 -8.49 15.18 -31.09
N ASN A 94 -9.76 15.19 -30.66
CA ASN A 94 -10.26 14.66 -29.38
C ASN A 94 -9.82 15.42 -28.12
N LYS A 95 -9.03 16.50 -28.24
CA LYS A 95 -8.65 17.39 -27.13
C LYS A 95 -9.54 18.63 -27.12
N TRP A 96 -9.95 19.09 -25.94
CA TRP A 96 -10.70 20.33 -25.78
C TRP A 96 -9.76 21.52 -25.56
N TYR A 97 -10.04 22.60 -26.26
CA TYR A 97 -9.37 23.90 -26.18
C TYR A 97 -10.42 24.99 -25.96
N TYR A 98 -10.03 26.08 -25.32
CA TYR A 98 -10.84 27.31 -25.27
C TYR A 98 -10.02 28.47 -25.85
N PHE A 99 -10.70 29.33 -26.61
CA PHE A 99 -10.09 30.50 -27.23
C PHE A 99 -10.74 31.76 -26.66
N ASP A 100 -9.92 32.77 -26.37
CA ASP A 100 -10.36 34.02 -25.77
C ASP A 100 -11.14 34.93 -26.75
N GLU A 101 -11.53 36.12 -26.29
CA GLU A 101 -12.27 37.10 -27.09
C GLU A 101 -11.54 37.58 -28.37
N ASN A 102 -10.21 37.45 -28.40
CA ASN A 102 -9.36 37.81 -29.53
C ASN A 102 -9.08 36.60 -30.44
N GLY A 103 -9.29 35.39 -29.93
CA GLY A 103 -9.11 34.11 -30.62
C GLY A 103 -7.83 33.39 -30.26
N TYR A 104 -7.14 33.81 -29.19
CA TYR A 104 -5.95 33.13 -28.72
C TYR A 104 -6.31 31.99 -27.75
N MET A 105 -5.61 30.88 -27.91
CA MET A 105 -5.71 29.68 -27.11
C MET A 105 -5.32 29.96 -25.65
N VAL A 106 -6.18 29.65 -24.69
CA VAL A 106 -5.91 29.92 -23.28
C VAL A 106 -5.04 28.84 -22.63
N THR A 107 -4.25 29.24 -21.62
CA THR A 107 -3.41 28.35 -20.80
C THR A 107 -3.53 28.68 -19.31
N GLY A 108 -3.29 27.70 -18.45
CA GLY A 108 -3.46 27.79 -16.99
C GLY A 108 -4.91 27.85 -16.54
N SER A 109 -5.16 28.30 -15.31
CA SER A 109 -6.51 28.41 -14.73
C SER A 109 -7.34 29.51 -15.42
N ARG A 110 -8.58 29.20 -15.81
CA ARG A 110 -9.55 30.18 -16.35
C ARG A 110 -10.95 29.93 -15.79
N ASN A 111 -11.62 30.98 -15.32
CA ASN A 111 -13.06 30.94 -15.08
C ASN A 111 -13.78 31.16 -16.41
N ILE A 112 -14.70 30.27 -16.76
CA ILE A 112 -15.50 30.28 -17.99
C ILE A 112 -16.91 29.86 -17.57
N ASN A 113 -17.93 30.66 -17.91
CA ASN A 113 -19.33 30.42 -17.56
C ASN A 113 -19.54 30.01 -16.08
N ASN A 114 -18.88 30.74 -15.16
CA ASN A 114 -18.92 30.58 -13.69
C ASN A 114 -18.30 29.28 -13.12
N ALA A 115 -17.88 28.32 -13.94
CA ALA A 115 -16.95 27.26 -13.53
C ALA A 115 -15.49 27.69 -13.75
N TRP A 116 -14.49 27.02 -13.16
CA TRP A 116 -13.13 27.12 -13.70
C TRP A 116 -12.62 25.80 -14.26
N TYR A 117 -11.69 25.96 -15.18
CA TYR A 117 -11.00 24.96 -15.97
C TYR A 117 -9.50 25.21 -15.85
N TYR A 118 -8.69 24.18 -16.09
CA TYR A 118 -7.24 24.32 -16.19
C TYR A 118 -6.79 23.80 -17.54
N PHE A 119 -5.95 24.57 -18.22
CA PHE A 119 -5.41 24.26 -19.53
C PHE A 119 -3.89 24.12 -19.43
N ASP A 120 -3.30 23.12 -20.06
CA ASP A 120 -1.85 22.89 -19.98
C ASP A 120 -1.03 23.88 -20.85
N GLY A 121 0.29 23.67 -20.93
CA GLY A 121 1.17 24.50 -21.75
C GLY A 121 0.94 24.39 -23.26
N SER A 122 0.20 23.36 -23.71
CA SER A 122 -0.27 23.20 -25.09
C SER A 122 -1.71 23.67 -25.29
N GLY A 123 -2.37 24.19 -24.26
CA GLY A 123 -3.78 24.62 -24.27
C GLY A 123 -4.80 23.48 -24.15
N GLU A 124 -4.37 22.25 -23.88
CA GLU A 124 -5.29 21.12 -23.67
C GLU A 124 -6.01 21.30 -22.32
N MET A 125 -7.34 21.32 -22.34
CA MET A 125 -8.18 21.33 -21.15
C MET A 125 -7.99 20.01 -20.37
N LEU A 126 -7.49 20.12 -19.15
CA LEU A 126 -7.23 18.95 -18.31
C LEU A 126 -8.50 18.46 -17.60
N THR A 127 -8.55 17.14 -17.40
CA THR A 127 -9.56 16.42 -16.62
C THR A 127 -8.88 15.52 -15.59
N GLY A 128 -9.64 14.96 -14.65
CA GLY A 128 -9.12 14.13 -13.56
C GLY A 128 -8.34 14.93 -12.51
N TRP A 129 -7.49 14.25 -11.75
CA TRP A 129 -6.67 14.88 -10.70
C TRP A 129 -5.46 15.59 -11.28
N GLN A 130 -5.26 16.84 -10.88
CA GLN A 130 -4.16 17.72 -11.30
C GLN A 130 -3.51 18.40 -10.09
N TYR A 131 -2.17 18.50 -10.07
CA TYR A 131 -1.42 19.14 -8.98
C TYR A 131 -0.93 20.52 -9.40
N TYR A 132 -1.43 21.57 -8.75
CA TYR A 132 -0.96 22.95 -8.96
C TYR A 132 -1.23 23.83 -7.74
N LEU A 133 -0.46 24.92 -7.61
CA LEU A 133 -0.51 25.85 -6.46
C LEU A 133 -0.32 25.16 -5.09
N GLY A 134 0.39 24.02 -5.06
CA GLY A 134 0.66 23.25 -3.85
C GLY A 134 -0.42 22.25 -3.44
N ALA A 135 -1.52 22.14 -4.19
CA ALA A 135 -2.67 21.29 -3.87
C ALA A 135 -3.12 20.41 -5.05
N TRP A 136 -3.84 19.34 -4.75
CA TRP A 136 -4.53 18.50 -5.73
C TRP A 136 -5.96 19.01 -5.97
N TRP A 137 -6.33 19.13 -7.24
CA TRP A 137 -7.64 19.58 -7.69
C TRP A 137 -8.24 18.51 -8.62
N TYR A 138 -9.54 18.20 -8.44
CA TYR A 138 -10.24 17.26 -9.33
C TYR A 138 -11.03 18.03 -10.38
N HIS A 139 -10.61 17.91 -11.63
CA HIS A 139 -11.36 18.35 -12.80
C HIS A 139 -12.33 17.23 -13.20
N LYS A 140 -13.63 17.54 -13.25
CA LYS A 140 -14.66 16.61 -13.74
C LYS A 140 -14.39 16.21 -15.20
N PRO A 141 -15.04 15.16 -15.75
CA PRO A 141 -14.97 14.85 -17.18
C PRO A 141 -15.36 16.02 -18.09
N SER A 142 -16.16 16.97 -17.59
CA SER A 142 -16.49 18.23 -18.27
C SER A 142 -15.46 19.35 -18.08
N GLY A 143 -14.27 19.08 -17.53
CA GLY A 143 -13.17 20.04 -17.29
C GLY A 143 -13.35 20.97 -16.09
N ALA A 144 -14.59 21.21 -15.66
CA ALA A 144 -14.89 22.05 -14.49
C ALA A 144 -14.38 21.40 -13.19
N TRP A 145 -13.57 22.11 -12.39
CA TRP A 145 -13.03 21.57 -11.13
C TRP A 145 -14.00 21.62 -9.96
N VAL A 146 -13.76 20.75 -8.97
CA VAL A 146 -14.46 20.69 -7.68
C VAL A 146 -13.41 20.55 -6.56
N GLN A 147 -13.59 21.27 -5.45
CA GLN A 147 -12.73 21.11 -4.27
C GLN A 147 -13.02 19.76 -3.63
N SER A 148 -12.00 18.92 -3.45
CA SER A 148 -12.15 17.64 -2.76
C SER A 148 -11.32 17.62 -1.49
N ASN A 149 -11.98 17.28 -0.38
CA ASN A 149 -11.33 17.04 0.92
C ASN A 149 -10.77 15.61 1.03
N TYR A 150 -10.95 14.77 0.00
CA TYR A 150 -10.59 13.35 -0.01
C TYR A 150 -9.16 13.11 -0.52
N ALA A 151 -8.59 14.01 -1.34
CA ALA A 151 -7.16 14.01 -1.72
C ALA A 151 -6.24 14.49 -0.58
N ASN A 152 -6.50 13.97 0.63
CA ASN A 152 -5.74 14.19 1.86
C ASN A 152 -5.07 12.87 2.33
N GLY A 153 -4.85 11.93 1.39
CA GLY A 153 -3.89 10.86 1.60
C GLY A 153 -2.50 11.47 1.77
N THR A 154 -1.75 11.01 2.77
CA THR A 154 -0.52 11.67 3.21
C THR A 154 0.64 11.49 2.23
N LEU A 155 0.51 10.57 1.26
CA LEU A 155 1.49 10.31 0.21
C LEU A 155 0.78 10.02 -1.12
N VAL A 156 1.34 10.55 -2.19
CA VAL A 156 0.88 10.35 -3.57
C VAL A 156 1.69 9.23 -4.22
N GLY A 157 1.02 8.34 -4.94
CA GLY A 157 1.66 7.31 -5.75
C GLY A 157 1.16 7.29 -7.18
N ILE A 158 1.73 6.39 -7.95
CA ILE A 158 1.26 5.96 -9.26
C ILE A 158 1.33 4.44 -9.35
N ASP A 159 0.61 3.84 -10.27
CA ASP A 159 0.93 2.49 -10.74
C ASP A 159 1.26 2.46 -12.23
N VAL A 160 2.19 1.58 -12.60
CA VAL A 160 2.77 1.57 -13.95
C VAL A 160 3.11 0.17 -14.45
N SER A 161 3.08 0.05 -15.77
CA SER A 161 3.39 -1.17 -16.52
C SER A 161 4.02 -0.82 -17.88
N TYR A 162 4.24 -1.78 -18.78
CA TYR A 162 4.77 -1.48 -20.13
C TYR A 162 3.95 -0.44 -20.92
N TYR A 163 2.69 -0.21 -20.54
CA TYR A 163 1.81 0.79 -21.16
C TYR A 163 2.31 2.24 -21.02
N GLN A 164 2.98 2.59 -19.93
CA GLN A 164 3.55 3.93 -19.71
C GLN A 164 4.86 4.21 -20.50
N LYS A 165 5.35 3.24 -21.27
CA LYS A 165 6.50 3.34 -22.18
C LYS A 165 7.79 3.78 -21.49
N ASP A 166 8.27 5.00 -21.71
CA ASP A 166 9.53 5.51 -21.17
C ASP A 166 9.23 6.45 -19.99
N ILE A 167 9.92 6.23 -18.85
CA ILE A 167 9.67 6.94 -17.60
C ILE A 167 10.96 7.59 -17.09
N ASP A 168 10.96 8.92 -16.98
CA ASP A 168 11.98 9.64 -16.21
C ASP A 168 11.60 9.64 -14.72
N TRP A 169 12.07 8.60 -14.03
CA TRP A 169 11.91 8.40 -12.59
C TRP A 169 12.45 9.55 -11.72
N THR A 170 13.39 10.36 -12.22
CA THR A 170 13.89 11.54 -11.50
C THR A 170 12.88 12.67 -11.58
N THR A 171 12.35 12.95 -12.77
CA THR A 171 11.31 13.97 -12.97
C THR A 171 9.99 13.59 -12.28
N VAL A 172 9.56 12.32 -12.33
CA VAL A 172 8.36 11.82 -11.63
C VAL A 172 8.46 12.02 -10.11
N LYS A 173 9.61 11.68 -9.52
CA LYS A 173 9.85 11.90 -8.08
C LYS A 173 9.87 13.39 -7.73
N ASN A 174 10.51 14.21 -8.57
CA ASN A 174 10.59 15.66 -8.39
C ASN A 174 9.25 16.38 -8.60
N SER A 175 8.27 15.76 -9.30
CA SER A 175 6.91 16.30 -9.41
C SER A 175 6.00 15.94 -8.23
N GLY A 176 6.54 15.38 -7.14
CA GLY A 176 5.81 15.12 -5.90
C GLY A 176 5.23 13.71 -5.76
N ILE A 177 5.53 12.77 -6.67
CA ILE A 177 5.18 11.37 -6.48
C ILE A 177 6.12 10.74 -5.44
N ASN A 178 5.54 10.09 -4.43
CA ASN A 178 6.26 9.51 -3.31
C ASN A 178 6.55 8.00 -3.47
N TYR A 179 5.81 7.28 -4.31
CA TYR A 179 6.02 5.86 -4.57
C TYR A 179 5.46 5.42 -5.92
N ALA A 180 5.82 4.21 -6.38
CA ALA A 180 5.18 3.57 -7.52
C ALA A 180 4.88 2.08 -7.31
N MET A 181 3.67 1.63 -7.66
CA MET A 181 3.31 0.21 -7.72
C MET A 181 3.63 -0.32 -9.13
N LEU A 182 4.60 -1.25 -9.24
CA LEU A 182 5.04 -1.75 -10.54
C LEU A 182 4.31 -3.06 -10.88
N ARG A 183 3.73 -3.18 -12.08
CA ARG A 183 3.26 -4.49 -12.55
C ARG A 183 4.47 -5.40 -12.79
N VAL A 184 4.54 -6.48 -12.03
CA VAL A 184 5.57 -7.52 -12.16
C VAL A 184 5.22 -8.47 -13.28
N SER A 185 3.95 -8.89 -13.35
CA SER A 185 3.51 -9.98 -14.22
C SER A 185 2.01 -9.88 -14.52
N ARG A 186 1.57 -10.63 -15.53
CA ARG A 186 0.18 -11.08 -15.68
C ARG A 186 0.17 -12.61 -15.69
N SER A 187 -0.70 -13.24 -14.90
CA SER A 187 -0.97 -14.67 -15.04
C SER A 187 -2.10 -14.94 -16.06
N TYR A 188 -2.10 -16.13 -16.64
CA TYR A 188 -3.07 -16.53 -17.66
C TYR A 188 -3.66 -17.92 -17.39
N TYR A 189 -4.98 -18.02 -17.45
CA TYR A 189 -5.71 -19.27 -17.30
C TYR A 189 -5.95 -19.95 -18.66
N SER A 190 -5.35 -21.14 -18.82
CA SER A 190 -5.52 -22.03 -19.98
C SER A 190 -5.34 -23.49 -19.54
N ASP A 191 -5.25 -24.43 -20.50
CA ASP A 191 -4.91 -25.84 -20.25
C ASP A 191 -3.63 -26.03 -19.40
N SER A 192 -2.74 -25.04 -19.39
CA SER A 192 -1.68 -24.90 -18.39
C SER A 192 -1.60 -23.46 -17.86
N TYR A 193 -1.45 -23.33 -16.54
CA TYR A 193 -1.34 -22.01 -15.90
C TYR A 193 0.02 -21.38 -16.18
N HIS A 194 0.02 -20.10 -16.57
CA HIS A 194 1.22 -19.40 -17.06
C HIS A 194 1.38 -18.02 -16.44
N HIS A 195 2.63 -17.54 -16.42
CA HIS A 195 3.04 -16.21 -15.98
C HIS A 195 3.82 -15.51 -17.07
N PHE A 196 3.61 -14.21 -17.22
CA PHE A 196 4.34 -13.36 -18.16
C PHE A 196 4.83 -12.10 -17.45
N THR A 197 6.12 -12.03 -17.12
CA THR A 197 6.76 -10.81 -16.59
C THR A 197 6.44 -9.62 -17.50
N ASP A 198 6.06 -8.49 -16.90
CA ASP A 198 5.82 -7.26 -17.64
C ASP A 198 7.11 -6.80 -18.34
N LYS A 199 6.98 -6.45 -19.63
CA LYS A 199 8.11 -6.12 -20.52
C LYS A 199 9.01 -5.00 -19.99
N ARG A 200 8.51 -4.16 -19.07
CA ARG A 200 9.26 -3.07 -18.45
C ARG A 200 9.62 -3.31 -16.98
N PHE A 201 9.13 -4.35 -16.30
CA PHE A 201 9.29 -4.50 -14.84
C PHE A 201 10.75 -4.34 -14.37
N ASN A 202 11.67 -5.12 -14.94
CA ASN A 202 13.08 -5.11 -14.55
C ASN A 202 13.78 -3.75 -14.81
N GLU A 203 13.38 -3.04 -15.87
CA GLU A 203 13.88 -1.72 -16.21
C GLU A 203 13.35 -0.66 -15.24
N TYR A 204 12.03 -0.68 -14.98
CA TYR A 204 11.37 0.22 -14.06
C TYR A 204 11.87 0.04 -12.63
N ALA A 205 11.94 -1.20 -12.11
CA ALA A 205 12.40 -1.47 -10.76
C ALA A 205 13.85 -0.97 -10.53
N SER A 206 14.74 -1.26 -11.49
CA SER A 206 16.12 -0.78 -11.49
C SER A 206 16.22 0.74 -11.53
N ASN A 207 15.54 1.40 -12.46
CA ASN A 207 15.62 2.85 -12.65
C ASN A 207 14.91 3.62 -11.53
N ALA A 208 13.78 3.13 -11.02
CA ALA A 208 13.07 3.67 -9.86
C ALA A 208 13.93 3.58 -8.60
N ASN A 209 14.48 2.41 -8.26
CA ASN A 209 15.40 2.27 -7.14
C ASN A 209 16.65 3.16 -7.29
N LYS A 210 17.17 3.33 -8.51
CA LYS A 210 18.30 4.23 -8.80
C LYS A 210 17.98 5.72 -8.61
N ALA A 211 16.73 6.13 -8.86
CA ALA A 211 16.22 7.46 -8.47
C ALA A 211 15.86 7.56 -6.96
N GLY A 212 16.00 6.46 -6.22
CA GLY A 212 15.55 6.33 -4.84
C GLY A 212 14.03 6.45 -4.70
N MET A 213 13.26 6.09 -5.74
CA MET A 213 11.81 6.00 -5.67
C MET A 213 11.43 4.72 -4.89
N PRO A 214 10.64 4.82 -3.81
CA PRO A 214 10.00 3.67 -3.18
C PRO A 214 9.12 2.93 -4.19
N ILE A 215 9.29 1.61 -4.29
CA ILE A 215 8.47 0.79 -5.18
C ILE A 215 7.77 -0.34 -4.43
N GLY A 216 6.54 -0.60 -4.87
CA GLY A 216 5.77 -1.80 -4.58
C GLY A 216 5.56 -2.59 -5.86
N ALA A 217 4.74 -3.62 -5.79
CA ALA A 217 4.58 -4.59 -6.86
C ALA A 217 3.13 -5.05 -7.00
N TYR A 218 2.70 -5.42 -8.20
CA TYR A 218 1.46 -6.17 -8.38
C TYR A 218 1.53 -7.22 -9.49
N ILE A 219 0.65 -8.21 -9.40
CA ILE A 219 0.36 -9.16 -10.48
C ILE A 219 -1.13 -9.09 -10.84
N TYR A 220 -1.41 -8.82 -12.11
CA TYR A 220 -2.74 -9.00 -12.67
C TYR A 220 -3.04 -10.49 -12.70
N SER A 221 -4.00 -10.95 -11.89
CA SER A 221 -4.20 -12.38 -11.66
C SER A 221 -5.38 -12.97 -12.43
N GLN A 222 -5.15 -14.10 -13.10
CA GLN A 222 -6.21 -15.02 -13.56
C GLN A 222 -6.27 -16.31 -12.72
N ALA A 223 -5.82 -16.27 -11.46
CA ALA A 223 -5.93 -17.42 -10.56
C ALA A 223 -7.39 -17.84 -10.38
N ARG A 224 -7.71 -19.12 -10.61
CA ARG A 224 -9.06 -19.68 -10.41
C ARG A 224 -9.13 -20.66 -9.24
N ASN A 225 -7.99 -20.98 -8.61
CA ASN A 225 -7.94 -21.71 -7.35
C ASN A 225 -6.73 -21.29 -6.47
N VAL A 226 -6.69 -21.81 -5.23
CA VAL A 226 -5.66 -21.50 -4.23
C VAL A 226 -4.23 -21.88 -4.69
N SER A 227 -4.06 -22.95 -5.47
CA SER A 227 -2.74 -23.35 -5.98
C SER A 227 -2.22 -22.36 -7.03
N ASP A 228 -3.11 -21.80 -7.86
CA ASP A 228 -2.77 -20.77 -8.84
C ASP A 228 -2.28 -19.50 -8.12
N ALA A 229 -3.01 -19.06 -7.09
CA ALA A 229 -2.69 -17.89 -6.28
C ALA A 229 -1.33 -17.99 -5.54
N VAL A 230 -0.99 -19.20 -5.05
CA VAL A 230 0.33 -19.49 -4.47
C VAL A 230 1.42 -19.55 -5.56
N SER A 231 1.06 -19.92 -6.80
CA SER A 231 1.96 -19.85 -7.96
C SER A 231 2.27 -18.40 -8.33
N ASP A 232 1.24 -17.55 -8.40
CA ASP A 232 1.35 -16.09 -8.60
C ASP A 232 2.27 -15.44 -7.57
N ALA A 233 2.03 -15.69 -6.28
CA ALA A 233 2.85 -15.16 -5.19
C ALA A 233 4.33 -15.56 -5.33
N ARG A 234 4.61 -16.83 -5.64
CA ARG A 234 5.97 -17.34 -5.82
C ARG A 234 6.66 -16.79 -7.05
N TYR A 235 5.93 -16.64 -8.17
CA TYR A 235 6.47 -16.06 -9.40
C TYR A 235 6.87 -14.60 -9.19
N VAL A 236 5.97 -13.81 -8.59
CA VAL A 236 6.26 -12.42 -8.20
C VAL A 236 7.51 -12.38 -7.33
N VAL A 237 7.56 -13.14 -6.23
CA VAL A 237 8.72 -13.18 -5.33
C VAL A 237 10.02 -13.64 -6.02
N SER A 238 9.97 -14.42 -7.09
CA SER A 238 11.19 -14.73 -7.87
C SER A 238 11.69 -13.53 -8.68
N GLU A 239 10.80 -12.74 -9.27
CA GLU A 239 11.16 -11.55 -10.07
C GLU A 239 11.58 -10.35 -9.20
N LEU A 240 11.06 -10.22 -7.96
CA LEU A 240 11.46 -9.13 -7.03
C LEU A 240 12.94 -9.18 -6.59
N LYS A 241 13.68 -10.25 -6.89
CA LYS A 241 15.03 -10.49 -6.35
C LYS A 241 16.06 -9.54 -6.96
N GLY A 242 16.73 -8.78 -6.09
CA GLY A 242 17.75 -7.80 -6.46
C GLY A 242 17.26 -6.36 -6.46
N TYR A 243 15.96 -6.13 -6.25
CA TYR A 243 15.35 -4.81 -6.13
C TYR A 243 14.99 -4.50 -4.67
N THR A 244 15.00 -3.22 -4.32
CA THR A 244 14.49 -2.72 -3.03
C THR A 244 12.99 -2.48 -3.17
N ILE A 245 12.21 -3.49 -2.80
CA ILE A 245 10.75 -3.40 -2.69
C ILE A 245 10.42 -3.00 -1.25
N SER A 246 9.74 -1.86 -1.09
CA SER A 246 9.33 -1.33 0.22
C SER A 246 7.82 -1.26 0.33
N TYR A 247 7.16 -0.72 -0.70
CA TYR A 247 5.70 -0.71 -0.78
C TYR A 247 5.13 -2.12 -0.98
N PRO A 248 3.81 -2.32 -0.78
CA PRO A 248 3.21 -3.65 -0.76
C PRO A 248 3.35 -4.43 -2.06
N VAL A 249 3.14 -5.74 -1.94
CA VAL A 249 3.04 -6.67 -3.07
C VAL A 249 1.59 -7.13 -3.17
N ALA A 250 0.89 -6.68 -4.22
CA ALA A 250 -0.54 -6.85 -4.40
C ALA A 250 -0.89 -7.98 -5.37
N ILE A 251 -1.99 -8.69 -5.08
CA ILE A 251 -2.75 -9.42 -6.10
C ILE A 251 -3.84 -8.50 -6.64
N ASP A 252 -3.88 -8.35 -7.96
CA ASP A 252 -4.91 -7.61 -8.67
C ASP A 252 -6.00 -8.59 -9.14
N LEU A 253 -7.22 -8.37 -8.66
CA LEU A 253 -8.41 -9.18 -8.89
C LEU A 253 -9.51 -8.33 -9.53
N GLU A 254 -9.51 -8.29 -10.87
CA GLU A 254 -10.58 -7.68 -11.67
C GLU A 254 -10.93 -8.45 -12.97
N ASP A 255 -10.37 -9.66 -13.19
CA ASP A 255 -10.47 -10.34 -14.49
C ASP A 255 -11.82 -11.04 -14.72
N SER A 256 -12.39 -10.84 -15.91
CA SER A 256 -13.69 -11.40 -16.28
C SER A 256 -13.73 -12.93 -16.25
N SER A 257 -12.60 -13.62 -16.46
CA SER A 257 -12.48 -15.08 -16.40
C SER A 257 -12.61 -15.67 -14.98
N GLN A 258 -12.77 -14.84 -13.94
CA GLN A 258 -13.02 -15.26 -12.55
C GLN A 258 -14.46 -14.98 -12.09
N THR A 259 -15.30 -14.33 -12.92
CA THR A 259 -16.62 -13.81 -12.50
C THR A 259 -17.70 -14.87 -12.26
N ASP A 260 -17.45 -16.12 -12.64
CA ASP A 260 -18.26 -17.32 -12.33
C ASP A 260 -17.89 -17.98 -10.98
N LEU A 261 -16.78 -17.56 -10.34
CA LEU A 261 -16.36 -18.08 -9.04
C LEU A 261 -17.25 -17.52 -7.91
N SER A 262 -17.54 -18.35 -6.91
CA SER A 262 -18.22 -17.86 -5.71
C SER A 262 -17.35 -16.92 -4.89
N LYS A 263 -17.97 -16.00 -4.14
CA LYS A 263 -17.27 -15.05 -3.26
C LYS A 263 -16.24 -15.72 -2.34
N ALA A 264 -16.57 -16.90 -1.82
CA ALA A 264 -15.71 -17.66 -0.94
C ALA A 264 -14.45 -18.19 -1.63
N GLN A 265 -14.51 -18.52 -2.93
CA GLN A 265 -13.34 -18.92 -3.72
C GLN A 265 -12.41 -17.73 -3.98
N LEU A 266 -12.96 -16.57 -4.37
CA LEU A 266 -12.18 -15.34 -4.57
C LEU A 266 -11.55 -14.82 -3.27
N GLY A 267 -12.26 -14.91 -2.14
CA GLY A 267 -11.67 -14.65 -0.81
C GLY A 267 -10.50 -15.58 -0.49
N ALA A 268 -10.62 -16.88 -0.78
CA ALA A 268 -9.56 -17.86 -0.56
C ALA A 268 -8.35 -17.66 -1.50
N ILE A 269 -8.59 -17.28 -2.76
CA ILE A 269 -7.54 -16.90 -3.73
C ILE A 269 -6.74 -15.69 -3.22
N ALA A 270 -7.45 -14.62 -2.85
CA ALA A 270 -6.82 -13.41 -2.30
C ALA A 270 -6.00 -13.72 -1.03
N LYS A 271 -6.57 -14.49 -0.10
CA LYS A 271 -5.91 -14.84 1.16
C LYS A 271 -4.68 -15.73 0.97
N ALA A 272 -4.74 -16.70 0.06
CA ALA A 272 -3.64 -17.61 -0.24
C ALA A 272 -2.43 -16.88 -0.84
N PHE A 273 -2.67 -15.91 -1.72
CA PHE A 273 -1.61 -15.02 -2.21
C PHE A 273 -1.01 -14.20 -1.07
N CYS A 274 -1.85 -13.55 -0.26
CA CYS A 274 -1.40 -12.70 0.84
C CYS A 274 -0.54 -13.45 1.87
N ASP A 275 -0.89 -14.69 2.22
CA ASP A 275 -0.13 -15.49 3.17
C ASP A 275 1.23 -15.95 2.62
N GLU A 276 1.33 -16.32 1.35
CA GLU A 276 2.62 -16.72 0.76
C GLU A 276 3.52 -15.49 0.51
N ILE A 277 2.97 -14.34 0.10
CA ILE A 277 3.73 -13.07 0.03
C ILE A 277 4.28 -12.67 1.41
N ARG A 278 3.44 -12.70 2.46
CA ARG A 278 3.81 -12.46 3.86
C ARG A 278 4.93 -13.40 4.32
N ARG A 279 4.88 -14.67 3.94
CA ARG A 279 5.89 -15.69 4.27
C ARG A 279 7.28 -15.36 3.71
N TYR A 280 7.35 -14.64 2.59
CA TYR A 280 8.61 -14.13 2.02
C TYR A 280 9.04 -12.76 2.57
N GLY A 281 8.35 -12.24 3.60
CA GLY A 281 8.75 -11.03 4.34
C GLY A 281 8.28 -9.71 3.72
N TYR A 282 7.44 -9.74 2.68
CA TYR A 282 6.83 -8.55 2.10
C TYR A 282 5.49 -8.21 2.77
N THR A 283 5.03 -6.96 2.63
CA THR A 283 3.66 -6.58 3.01
C THR A 283 2.69 -7.04 1.91
N PRO A 284 1.77 -7.97 2.16
CA PRO A 284 0.75 -8.36 1.19
C PRO A 284 -0.35 -7.30 1.06
N MET A 285 -1.01 -7.30 -0.09
CA MET A 285 -2.13 -6.40 -0.40
C MET A 285 -3.08 -7.06 -1.40
N VAL A 286 -4.34 -6.63 -1.40
CA VAL A 286 -5.33 -6.98 -2.44
C VAL A 286 -5.76 -5.71 -3.16
N TYR A 287 -5.60 -5.70 -4.48
CA TYR A 287 -6.20 -4.69 -5.36
C TYR A 287 -7.51 -5.19 -5.95
N CYS A 288 -8.52 -4.31 -5.96
CA CYS A 288 -9.76 -4.47 -6.72
C CYS A 288 -10.54 -3.14 -6.76
N ASN A 289 -11.55 -3.01 -7.62
CA ASN A 289 -12.50 -1.89 -7.58
C ASN A 289 -13.64 -2.10 -6.55
N GLU A 290 -14.41 -1.05 -6.26
CA GLU A 290 -15.52 -1.14 -5.28
C GLU A 290 -16.54 -2.24 -5.58
N ASN A 291 -16.92 -2.45 -6.85
CA ASN A 291 -17.82 -3.53 -7.25
C ASN A 291 -17.25 -4.90 -6.87
N TRP A 292 -15.97 -5.15 -7.15
CA TRP A 292 -15.32 -6.40 -6.78
C TRP A 292 -15.23 -6.62 -5.27
N TYR A 293 -14.90 -5.58 -4.50
CA TYR A 293 -14.93 -5.61 -3.03
C TYR A 293 -16.34 -5.96 -2.50
N LYS A 294 -17.38 -5.29 -3.01
CA LYS A 294 -18.77 -5.45 -2.55
C LYS A 294 -19.37 -6.79 -2.98
N ASN A 295 -19.19 -7.17 -4.24
CA ASN A 295 -19.99 -8.21 -4.90
C ASN A 295 -19.21 -9.49 -5.22
N TYR A 296 -17.91 -9.43 -5.50
CA TYR A 296 -17.13 -10.60 -5.96
C TYR A 296 -16.22 -11.23 -4.90
N ILE A 297 -15.63 -10.47 -3.98
CA ILE A 297 -14.67 -11.00 -2.99
C ILE A 297 -15.34 -11.22 -1.63
N ASP A 298 -15.14 -12.39 -1.02
CA ASP A 298 -15.42 -12.59 0.42
C ASP A 298 -14.35 -11.91 1.27
N VAL A 299 -14.53 -10.60 1.45
CA VAL A 299 -13.62 -9.72 2.19
C VAL A 299 -13.46 -10.08 3.67
N SER A 300 -14.28 -11.00 4.21
CA SER A 300 -14.12 -11.50 5.58
C SER A 300 -12.90 -12.40 5.75
N GLN A 301 -12.48 -13.12 4.69
CA GLN A 301 -11.32 -14.01 4.72
C GLN A 301 -9.99 -13.25 4.69
N ILE A 302 -9.99 -12.02 4.15
CA ILE A 302 -8.86 -11.08 4.11
C ILE A 302 -8.98 -9.96 5.16
N ALA A 303 -9.74 -10.20 6.23
CA ALA A 303 -9.92 -9.23 7.31
C ALA A 303 -8.60 -8.94 8.04
N GLY A 304 -8.03 -7.76 7.81
CA GLY A 304 -6.73 -7.34 8.36
C GLY A 304 -5.58 -7.34 7.35
N GLU A 305 -5.83 -7.77 6.10
CA GLU A 305 -4.94 -7.52 4.97
C GLU A 305 -4.99 -6.05 4.53
N GLU A 306 -3.96 -5.60 3.81
CA GLU A 306 -3.95 -4.26 3.21
C GLU A 306 -4.77 -4.24 1.91
N LEU A 307 -5.44 -3.12 1.66
CA LEU A 307 -6.38 -2.98 0.55
C LEU A 307 -6.04 -1.78 -0.32
N TRP A 308 -6.00 -2.00 -1.64
CA TRP A 308 -5.80 -0.97 -2.66
C TRP A 308 -7.06 -0.93 -3.51
N ILE A 309 -7.92 0.07 -3.29
CA ILE A 309 -9.26 0.04 -3.88
C ILE A 309 -9.45 1.14 -4.91
N ALA A 310 -9.75 0.76 -6.14
CA ALA A 310 -10.03 1.67 -7.24
C ALA A 310 -11.44 2.28 -7.18
N ARG A 311 -11.51 3.61 -7.35
CA ARG A 311 -12.74 4.38 -7.60
C ARG A 311 -12.39 5.74 -8.21
N TYR A 312 -12.65 5.90 -9.51
CA TYR A 312 -12.20 7.06 -10.33
C TYR A 312 -13.08 8.32 -10.20
N ASN A 313 -13.41 8.71 -8.97
CA ASN A 313 -14.32 9.84 -8.69
C ASN A 313 -13.78 10.65 -7.50
N SER A 314 -14.02 11.97 -7.50
CA SER A 314 -13.83 12.87 -6.35
C SER A 314 -14.37 12.37 -4.98
N HIS A 315 -15.30 11.40 -4.98
CA HIS A 315 -15.94 10.79 -3.82
C HIS A 315 -15.97 9.25 -3.92
N TYR A 316 -15.93 8.54 -2.79
CA TYR A 316 -15.93 7.07 -2.70
C TYR A 316 -16.71 6.57 -1.46
N ASP A 317 -17.03 5.27 -1.39
CA ASP A 317 -17.69 4.65 -0.23
C ASP A 317 -16.75 4.59 0.98
N THR A 318 -17.02 5.43 1.98
CA THR A 318 -16.21 5.59 3.19
C THR A 318 -16.26 4.41 4.16
N ASN A 319 -17.16 3.45 3.95
CA ASN A 319 -17.23 2.21 4.74
C ASN A 319 -16.22 1.17 4.27
N ILE A 320 -15.72 1.29 3.02
CA ILE A 320 -14.67 0.43 2.49
C ILE A 320 -13.32 0.92 3.01
N LYS A 321 -12.64 0.05 3.76
CA LYS A 321 -11.27 0.28 4.25
C LYS A 321 -10.30 0.31 3.08
N ARG A 322 -9.37 1.26 3.11
CA ARG A 322 -8.33 1.46 2.11
C ARG A 322 -7.01 1.76 2.80
N GLY A 323 -5.96 1.06 2.39
CA GLY A 323 -4.57 1.46 2.64
C GLY A 323 -4.06 2.38 1.53
N ILE A 324 -4.43 2.05 0.28
CA ILE A 324 -4.25 2.88 -0.91
C ILE A 324 -5.59 3.05 -1.64
N TRP A 325 -5.80 4.21 -2.25
CA TRP A 325 -6.93 4.52 -3.12
C TRP A 325 -6.44 4.93 -4.51
N GLN A 326 -6.74 4.12 -5.53
CA GLN A 326 -6.53 4.48 -6.93
C GLN A 326 -7.70 5.37 -7.39
N CYS A 327 -7.40 6.62 -7.73
CA CYS A 327 -8.38 7.71 -7.80
C CYS A 327 -8.57 8.29 -9.22
N SER A 328 -7.73 7.88 -10.18
CA SER A 328 -7.78 8.23 -11.60
C SER A 328 -6.92 7.25 -12.40
N SER A 329 -7.29 7.01 -13.66
CA SER A 329 -6.51 6.29 -14.69
C SER A 329 -6.15 7.17 -15.89
N THR A 330 -6.27 8.49 -15.73
CA THR A 330 -6.11 9.49 -16.81
C THR A 330 -5.20 10.66 -16.43
N THR A 331 -4.51 10.60 -15.30
CA THR A 331 -3.67 11.69 -14.80
C THR A 331 -2.42 11.89 -15.66
N ARG A 332 -1.91 13.12 -15.69
CA ARG A 332 -0.66 13.53 -16.37
C ARG A 332 0.40 13.79 -15.31
N ILE A 333 1.50 13.04 -15.32
CA ILE A 333 2.63 13.23 -14.40
C ILE A 333 3.89 13.59 -15.19
N PRO A 334 4.60 14.68 -14.84
CA PRO A 334 5.88 15.02 -15.46
C PRO A 334 6.86 13.84 -15.43
N GLY A 335 7.49 13.56 -16.57
CA GLY A 335 8.38 12.41 -16.75
C GLY A 335 7.69 11.12 -17.24
N ILE A 336 6.36 11.11 -17.41
CA ILE A 336 5.60 10.03 -18.06
C ILE A 336 4.86 10.57 -19.28
N SER A 337 4.90 9.84 -20.39
CA SER A 337 4.21 10.22 -21.64
C SER A 337 2.84 9.57 -21.75
N GLY A 338 1.77 10.32 -21.46
CA GLY A 338 0.38 9.89 -21.65
C GLY A 338 -0.39 9.79 -20.34
N ASN A 339 -1.30 8.82 -20.24
CA ASN A 339 -2.05 8.54 -19.01
C ASN A 339 -1.16 7.78 -18.03
N VAL A 340 -1.28 8.14 -16.75
CA VAL A 340 -0.87 7.27 -15.65
C VAL A 340 -1.96 7.26 -14.59
N ASP A 341 -2.06 6.12 -13.93
CA ASP A 341 -2.94 5.86 -12.81
C ASP A 341 -2.40 6.57 -11.56
N LEU A 342 -3.28 7.19 -10.77
CA LEU A 342 -2.91 8.02 -9.63
C LEU A 342 -3.45 7.43 -8.32
N ASP A 343 -2.56 7.30 -7.33
CA ASP A 343 -2.87 6.75 -6.02
C ASP A 343 -2.72 7.76 -4.89
N PHE A 344 -3.57 7.60 -3.87
CA PHE A 344 -3.38 8.20 -2.55
C PHE A 344 -3.22 7.11 -1.48
N ALA A 345 -2.06 7.06 -0.83
CA ALA A 345 -1.82 6.20 0.32
C ALA A 345 -2.19 6.93 1.62
N TYR A 346 -2.87 6.22 2.52
CA TYR A 346 -3.24 6.74 3.85
C TYR A 346 -2.17 6.50 4.93
N LYS A 347 -1.09 5.78 4.58
CA LYS A 347 0.08 5.58 5.44
C LYS A 347 1.35 5.43 4.61
N ASN A 348 2.50 5.67 5.25
CA ASN A 348 3.81 5.43 4.64
C ASN A 348 4.13 3.93 4.64
N TYR A 349 4.45 3.38 3.46
CA TYR A 349 4.92 2.00 3.27
C TYR A 349 6.40 1.93 2.87
N GLU A 350 7.22 2.96 3.12
CA GLU A 350 8.68 2.87 2.93
C GLU A 350 9.34 2.04 4.05
N ASN A 351 8.65 1.85 5.18
CA ASN A 351 9.18 1.26 6.42
C ASN A 351 8.54 -0.06 6.91
N PRO A 352 7.89 -0.93 6.11
CA PRO A 352 7.79 -2.34 6.47
C PRO A 352 9.20 -2.93 6.31
N ILE A 353 9.83 -3.23 7.45
CA ILE A 353 11.25 -3.60 7.50
C ILE A 353 11.50 -4.78 6.56
N THR A 354 12.42 -4.62 5.61
CA THR A 354 12.68 -5.66 4.62
C THR A 354 13.40 -6.84 5.28
N SER A 355 12.97 -8.06 4.96
CA SER A 355 13.64 -9.26 5.45
C SER A 355 15.05 -9.34 4.87
N VAL A 356 16.08 -9.42 5.71
CA VAL A 356 17.43 -9.71 5.24
C VAL A 356 17.43 -11.09 4.60
N ILE A 357 17.83 -11.14 3.34
CA ILE A 357 17.91 -12.37 2.56
C ILE A 357 19.23 -13.05 2.92
N GLY A 358 19.15 -14.33 3.30
CA GLY A 358 20.26 -15.08 3.87
C GLY A 358 19.81 -16.45 4.37
N TYR A 359 20.62 -17.09 5.20
CA TYR A 359 20.32 -18.38 5.80
C TYR A 359 20.79 -18.48 7.26
N TRP A 360 20.04 -19.25 8.05
CA TRP A 360 20.38 -19.58 9.43
C TRP A 360 21.48 -20.65 9.46
N SER A 361 22.43 -20.49 10.37
CA SER A 361 23.53 -21.42 10.63
C SER A 361 23.60 -21.71 12.13
N LEU A 362 23.59 -22.99 12.50
CA LEU A 362 23.77 -23.45 13.88
C LEU A 362 25.19 -23.99 14.03
N TYR A 363 25.96 -23.44 14.96
CA TYR A 363 27.31 -23.92 15.28
C TYR A 363 27.47 -24.10 16.79
N GLY A 364 27.76 -25.32 17.22
CA GLY A 364 27.66 -25.68 18.64
C GLY A 364 26.20 -25.58 19.10
N ASN A 365 25.95 -24.68 20.05
CA ASN A 365 24.59 -24.32 20.50
C ASN A 365 24.14 -22.94 20.01
N ASP A 366 25.01 -22.20 19.31
CA ASP A 366 24.79 -20.80 18.95
C ASP A 366 24.21 -20.67 17.54
N TRP A 367 23.18 -19.84 17.40
CA TRP A 367 22.58 -19.50 16.11
C TRP A 367 23.19 -18.23 15.53
N TYR A 368 23.43 -18.27 14.23
CA TYR A 368 23.96 -17.19 13.41
C TYR A 368 23.06 -17.03 12.19
N PHE A 369 23.05 -15.84 11.59
CA PHE A 369 22.45 -15.63 10.27
C PHE A 369 23.50 -15.05 9.34
N ILE A 370 23.56 -15.62 8.13
CA ILE A 370 24.55 -15.29 7.11
C ILE A 370 23.77 -14.71 5.93
N ASP A 371 24.10 -13.50 5.53
CA ASP A 371 23.42 -12.78 4.45
C ASP A 371 23.68 -13.37 3.06
N ALA A 372 23.00 -12.84 2.04
CA ALA A 372 23.17 -13.25 0.64
C ALA A 372 24.60 -13.04 0.09
N ASN A 373 25.45 -12.26 0.75
CA ASN A 373 26.86 -12.02 0.40
C ASN A 373 27.82 -12.98 1.13
N GLY A 374 27.32 -13.83 2.03
CA GLY A 374 28.14 -14.72 2.87
C GLY A 374 28.69 -14.06 4.13
N GLN A 375 28.16 -12.90 4.55
CA GLN A 375 28.59 -12.17 5.75
C GLN A 375 27.69 -12.47 6.96
N TYR A 376 28.30 -12.59 8.13
CA TYR A 376 27.58 -12.76 9.39
C TYR A 376 26.98 -11.43 9.85
N VAL A 377 25.69 -11.43 10.16
CA VAL A 377 24.97 -10.21 10.57
C VAL A 377 25.20 -9.85 12.05
N THR A 378 25.01 -8.57 12.40
CA THR A 378 25.06 -8.06 13.79
C THR A 378 23.94 -7.04 14.03
N GLY A 379 23.60 -6.78 15.29
CA GLY A 379 22.57 -5.81 15.67
C GLY A 379 21.13 -6.28 15.41
N TRP A 380 20.22 -5.33 15.25
CA TRP A 380 18.82 -5.59 14.91
C TRP A 380 18.69 -6.02 13.44
N GLN A 381 18.05 -7.17 13.20
CA GLN A 381 17.87 -7.74 11.88
C GLN A 381 16.46 -8.31 11.75
N PHE A 382 15.72 -7.88 10.72
CA PHE A 382 14.40 -8.45 10.41
C PHE A 382 14.58 -9.61 9.44
N ILE A 383 14.05 -10.78 9.77
CA ILE A 383 14.24 -12.03 9.02
C ILE A 383 12.90 -12.79 9.02
N ASN A 384 12.40 -13.14 7.84
CA ASN A 384 11.18 -13.95 7.65
C ASN A 384 9.99 -13.47 8.53
N GLY A 385 9.72 -12.16 8.51
CA GLY A 385 8.60 -11.55 9.21
C GLY A 385 8.80 -11.27 10.72
N ASN A 386 9.99 -11.56 11.28
CA ASN A 386 10.29 -11.39 12.70
C ASN A 386 11.57 -10.57 12.91
N TRP A 387 11.61 -9.75 13.97
CA TRP A 387 12.84 -9.10 14.41
C TRP A 387 13.69 -10.06 15.25
N TYR A 388 14.99 -10.05 15.01
CA TYR A 388 16.03 -10.74 15.77
C TYR A 388 17.10 -9.73 16.20
N TYR A 389 17.79 -10.01 17.29
CA TYR A 389 18.94 -9.21 17.72
C TYR A 389 20.19 -10.10 17.82
N PHE A 390 21.21 -9.76 17.06
CA PHE A 390 22.50 -10.44 17.03
C PHE A 390 23.50 -9.60 17.82
N ALA A 391 24.14 -10.20 18.83
CA ALA A 391 25.17 -9.54 19.61
C ALA A 391 26.42 -9.22 18.75
N GLY A 392 27.32 -8.38 19.27
CA GLY A 392 28.53 -7.94 18.53
C GLY A 392 29.51 -9.05 18.15
N ASN A 393 29.31 -10.27 18.66
CA ASN A 393 30.01 -11.50 18.26
C ASN A 393 29.24 -12.32 17.19
N THR A 394 28.23 -11.73 16.52
CA THR A 394 27.35 -12.34 15.50
C THR A 394 26.39 -13.43 15.99
N VAL A 395 26.30 -13.69 17.31
CA VAL A 395 25.38 -14.69 17.87
C VAL A 395 23.99 -14.10 18.09
N MET A 396 22.96 -14.81 17.62
CA MET A 396 21.55 -14.51 17.85
C MET A 396 21.20 -14.62 19.34
N THR A 397 20.56 -13.59 19.89
CA THR A 397 20.20 -13.52 21.31
C THR A 397 18.80 -14.07 21.60
N THR A 398 18.59 -14.53 22.84
CA THR A 398 17.28 -14.92 23.39
C THR A 398 17.05 -14.24 24.74
N GLY A 399 15.82 -14.23 25.25
CA GLY A 399 15.46 -13.63 26.53
C GLY A 399 15.49 -12.09 26.55
N TRP A 400 15.69 -11.52 27.74
CA TRP A 400 15.73 -10.08 27.96
C TRP A 400 17.00 -9.44 27.39
N GLN A 401 16.84 -8.40 26.56
CA GLN A 401 17.93 -7.66 25.93
C GLN A 401 17.79 -6.16 26.23
N TYR A 402 18.88 -5.52 26.66
CA TYR A 402 18.93 -4.07 26.87
C TYR A 402 19.77 -3.43 25.77
N VAL A 403 19.11 -2.66 24.88
CA VAL A 403 19.71 -2.11 23.67
C VAL A 403 19.35 -0.63 23.56
N ASN A 404 20.36 0.23 23.37
CA ASN A 404 20.21 1.67 23.14
C ASN A 404 19.26 2.37 24.15
N GLY A 405 19.34 1.99 25.43
CA GLY A 405 18.55 2.57 26.52
C GLY A 405 17.23 1.86 26.82
N ASN A 406 16.78 0.93 25.98
CA ASN A 406 15.48 0.28 26.07
C ASN A 406 15.57 -1.23 26.32
N TRP A 407 14.56 -1.79 26.99
CA TRP A 407 14.40 -3.23 27.17
C TRP A 407 13.54 -3.85 26.07
N TYR A 408 13.95 -5.03 25.63
CA TYR A 408 13.27 -5.88 24.64
C TYR A 408 13.24 -7.32 25.18
N TYR A 409 12.32 -8.14 24.67
CA TYR A 409 12.30 -9.57 24.97
C TYR A 409 12.26 -10.40 23.70
N MET A 410 13.26 -11.26 23.54
CA MET A 410 13.39 -12.22 22.46
C MET A 410 12.93 -13.58 22.98
N ASP A 411 12.08 -14.31 22.24
CA ASP A 411 11.63 -15.63 22.70
C ASP A 411 12.67 -16.74 22.49
N ALA A 412 12.29 -18.00 22.76
CA ALA A 412 13.19 -19.16 22.64
C ALA A 412 13.67 -19.45 21.20
N SER A 413 13.00 -18.89 20.18
CA SER A 413 13.45 -18.91 18.78
C SER A 413 14.36 -17.73 18.41
N GLY A 414 14.53 -16.76 19.32
CA GLY A 414 15.21 -15.48 19.07
C GLY A 414 14.30 -14.39 18.49
N ALA A 415 13.03 -14.67 18.24
CA ALA A 415 12.09 -13.69 17.69
C ALA A 415 11.64 -12.68 18.77
N MET A 416 11.72 -11.39 18.44
CA MET A 416 11.32 -10.28 19.32
C MET A 416 9.81 -10.30 19.58
N LYS A 417 9.41 -10.10 20.83
CA LYS A 417 7.99 -9.96 21.20
C LYS A 417 7.52 -8.50 21.18
N THR A 418 6.22 -8.35 20.91
CA THR A 418 5.46 -7.10 20.99
C THR A 418 4.13 -7.36 21.71
N GLY A 419 3.43 -6.32 22.15
CA GLY A 419 2.15 -6.42 22.86
C GLY A 419 2.25 -7.03 24.25
N TRP A 420 1.14 -7.58 24.74
CA TRP A 420 1.06 -8.26 26.03
C TRP A 420 1.81 -9.61 26.01
N GLN A 421 2.72 -9.81 26.98
CA GLN A 421 3.50 -11.03 27.14
C GLN A 421 3.51 -11.49 28.61
N TYR A 422 3.29 -12.78 28.84
CA TYR A 422 3.36 -13.38 30.17
C TYR A 422 4.70 -14.11 30.34
N ILE A 423 5.64 -13.50 31.06
CA ILE A 423 7.03 -13.94 31.19
C ILE A 423 7.28 -14.23 32.67
N ASN A 424 7.74 -15.45 32.98
CA ASN A 424 8.11 -15.89 34.34
C ASN A 424 7.05 -15.58 35.44
N GLY A 425 5.77 -15.72 35.11
CA GLY A 425 4.66 -15.49 36.04
C GLY A 425 4.21 -14.03 36.17
N LYS A 426 4.65 -13.14 35.26
CA LYS A 426 4.38 -11.70 35.28
C LYS A 426 3.95 -11.22 33.90
N TRP A 427 3.02 -10.27 33.85
CA TRP A 427 2.60 -9.61 32.62
C TRP A 427 3.49 -8.40 32.35
N TYR A 428 3.92 -8.27 31.10
CA TYR A 428 4.64 -7.13 30.54
C TYR A 428 3.91 -6.67 29.28
N PHE A 429 4.05 -5.39 28.92
CA PHE A 429 3.56 -4.86 27.64
C PHE A 429 4.71 -4.22 26.87
N PHE A 430 4.85 -4.62 25.61
CA PHE A 430 5.83 -4.12 24.67
C PHE A 430 5.14 -3.35 23.55
N GLU A 431 5.70 -2.24 23.12
CA GLU A 431 5.18 -1.45 21.99
C GLU A 431 5.37 -2.20 20.66
N LYS A 432 4.86 -1.64 19.55
CA LYS A 432 5.06 -2.21 18.20
C LYS A 432 6.54 -2.26 17.79
N SER A 433 7.35 -1.39 18.37
CA SER A 433 8.82 -1.34 18.28
C SER A 433 9.53 -2.42 19.11
N GLY A 434 8.81 -3.22 19.91
CA GLY A 434 9.39 -4.20 20.83
C GLY A 434 9.96 -3.61 22.12
N THR A 435 9.85 -2.31 22.32
CA THR A 435 10.27 -1.58 23.51
C THR A 435 9.32 -1.86 24.68
N MET A 436 9.86 -2.28 25.83
CA MET A 436 9.10 -2.54 27.05
C MET A 436 8.56 -1.23 27.65
N THR A 437 7.26 -1.19 27.95
CA THR A 437 6.62 -0.02 28.57
C THR A 437 6.77 0.03 30.08
N MET A 438 6.71 1.24 30.63
CA MET A 438 6.71 1.55 32.07
C MET A 438 5.68 2.65 32.35
N GLY A 439 5.20 2.76 33.59
CA GLY A 439 4.24 3.79 34.01
C GLY A 439 2.82 3.56 33.47
N TRP A 440 2.06 4.65 33.35
CA TRP A 440 0.68 4.64 32.85
C TRP A 440 0.62 4.34 31.34
N GLN A 441 -0.22 3.39 30.95
CA GLN A 441 -0.39 2.94 29.57
C GLN A 441 -1.88 2.82 29.22
N TYR A 442 -2.32 3.43 28.11
CA TYR A 442 -3.70 3.33 27.62
C TYR A 442 -3.78 2.34 26.46
N ILE A 443 -4.33 1.15 26.72
CA ILE A 443 -4.29 0.01 25.81
C ILE A 443 -5.72 -0.49 25.59
N SER A 444 -6.14 -0.58 24.33
CA SER A 444 -7.45 -1.13 23.92
C SER A 444 -8.68 -0.51 24.61
N GLY A 445 -8.62 0.75 25.04
CA GLY A 445 -9.71 1.45 25.73
C GLY A 445 -9.61 1.44 27.26
N HIS A 446 -8.56 0.86 27.84
CA HIS A 446 -8.37 0.74 29.29
C HIS A 446 -7.00 1.29 29.73
N TRP A 447 -6.96 1.86 30.92
CA TRP A 447 -5.71 2.28 31.56
C TRP A 447 -5.10 1.13 32.36
N TYR A 448 -3.82 0.92 32.18
CA TYR A 448 -2.96 -0.01 32.92
C TYR A 448 -1.81 0.79 33.55
N TYR A 449 -1.23 0.24 34.63
CA TYR A 449 0.00 0.79 35.20
C TYR A 449 1.07 -0.30 35.29
N MET A 450 2.18 -0.05 34.60
CA MET A 450 3.37 -0.89 34.59
C MET A 450 4.36 -0.30 35.60
N ASP A 451 4.98 -1.11 36.46
CA ASP A 451 5.97 -0.61 37.42
C ASP A 451 7.31 -0.25 36.75
N TRP A 452 8.29 0.17 37.55
CA TRP A 452 9.63 0.56 37.08
C TRP A 452 10.46 -0.62 36.54
N THR A 453 10.00 -1.86 36.70
CA THR A 453 10.56 -3.06 36.05
C THR A 453 9.75 -3.48 34.82
N GLY A 454 8.72 -2.72 34.44
CA GLY A 454 7.81 -3.01 33.34
C GLY A 454 6.75 -4.07 33.65
N MET A 455 6.60 -4.51 34.90
CA MET A 455 5.57 -5.47 35.29
C MET A 455 4.22 -4.78 35.46
N MET A 456 3.16 -5.38 34.91
CA MET A 456 1.78 -4.94 35.11
C MET A 456 1.39 -5.07 36.58
N THR A 457 0.86 -3.99 37.15
CA THR A 457 0.37 -3.95 38.53
C THR A 457 -1.09 -4.36 38.66
N THR A 458 -1.47 -4.89 39.83
CA THR A 458 -2.85 -5.19 40.23
C THR A 458 -3.09 -4.71 41.66
N GLY A 459 -4.35 -4.55 42.06
CA GLY A 459 -4.74 -4.09 43.39
C GLY A 459 -4.47 -2.60 43.64
N TRP A 460 -4.33 -2.23 44.92
CA TRP A 460 -4.07 -0.84 45.35
C TRP A 460 -2.66 -0.37 44.97
N GLN A 461 -2.57 0.76 44.30
CA GLN A 461 -1.31 1.40 43.87
C GLN A 461 -1.27 2.86 44.31
N TYR A 462 -0.14 3.32 44.87
CA TYR A 462 0.07 4.72 45.25
C TYR A 462 1.03 5.39 44.27
N ILE A 463 0.49 6.26 43.41
CA ILE A 463 1.18 6.80 42.24
C ILE A 463 0.98 8.32 42.22
N GLY A 464 2.04 9.10 42.04
CA GLY A 464 1.95 10.55 41.89
C GLY A 464 1.33 11.32 43.08
N GLY A 465 1.25 10.71 44.26
CA GLY A 465 0.58 11.28 45.45
C GLY A 465 -0.87 10.80 45.67
N HIS A 466 -1.41 9.99 44.74
CA HIS A 466 -2.80 9.54 44.75
C HIS A 466 -2.90 8.00 44.83
N TRP A 467 -4.01 7.51 45.41
CA TRP A 467 -4.35 6.08 45.40
C TRP A 467 -5.20 5.73 44.19
N TYR A 468 -4.82 4.65 43.52
CA TYR A 468 -5.54 4.02 42.41
C TYR A 468 -5.81 2.56 42.77
N TYR A 469 -6.84 1.97 42.16
CA TYR A 469 -7.12 0.53 42.28
C TYR A 469 -7.19 -0.09 40.90
N MET A 470 -6.23 -0.97 40.62
CA MET A 470 -6.16 -1.79 39.42
C MET A 470 -6.88 -3.12 39.71
N ASP A 471 -7.72 -3.61 38.82
CA ASP A 471 -8.41 -4.88 39.03
C ASP A 471 -7.47 -6.10 38.87
N TRP A 472 -8.02 -7.31 38.93
CA TRP A 472 -7.24 -8.55 38.79
C TRP A 472 -6.69 -8.77 37.37
N THR A 473 -7.21 -8.06 36.36
CA THR A 473 -6.69 -8.03 34.98
C THR A 473 -5.70 -6.89 34.76
N GLY A 474 -5.49 -6.02 35.75
CA GLY A 474 -4.63 -4.84 35.68
C GLY A 474 -5.31 -3.59 35.15
N ILE A 475 -6.63 -3.59 34.96
CA ILE A 475 -7.39 -2.42 34.47
C ILE A 475 -7.64 -1.45 35.62
N MET A 476 -7.34 -0.17 35.41
CA MET A 476 -7.62 0.91 36.36
C MET A 476 -9.14 1.07 36.52
N THR A 477 -9.62 0.99 37.76
CA THR A 477 -11.04 1.09 38.06
C THR A 477 -11.50 2.55 38.24
N THR A 478 -12.75 2.82 37.85
CA THR A 478 -13.44 4.11 38.08
C THR A 478 -14.78 3.86 38.79
N GLY A 479 -15.38 4.89 39.39
CA GLY A 479 -16.67 4.79 40.07
C GLY A 479 -16.66 4.03 41.40
N TRP A 480 -17.81 3.48 41.78
CA TRP A 480 -17.99 2.72 43.03
C TRP A 480 -17.34 1.35 42.96
N GLN A 481 -16.46 1.04 43.92
CA GLN A 481 -15.74 -0.23 44.00
C GLN A 481 -15.89 -0.86 45.40
N TYR A 482 -16.15 -2.16 45.47
CA TYR A 482 -16.25 -2.91 46.72
C TYR A 482 -15.04 -3.83 46.89
N ILE A 483 -14.14 -3.47 47.79
CA ILE A 483 -12.79 -4.05 47.91
C ILE A 483 -12.56 -4.41 49.38
N GLY A 484 -12.15 -5.65 49.68
CA GLY A 484 -11.77 -6.06 51.04
C GLY A 484 -12.87 -5.95 52.10
N GLY A 485 -14.15 -5.89 51.73
CA GLY A 485 -15.28 -5.68 52.65
C GLY A 485 -15.73 -4.22 52.80
N HIS A 486 -15.12 -3.29 52.06
CA HIS A 486 -15.40 -1.85 52.15
C HIS A 486 -15.74 -1.25 50.77
N TRP A 487 -16.57 -0.21 50.77
CA TRP A 487 -16.87 0.58 49.58
C TRP A 487 -15.92 1.77 49.44
N TYR A 488 -15.46 2.00 48.22
CA TYR A 488 -14.62 3.11 47.81
C TYR A 488 -15.24 3.79 46.59
N TYR A 489 -14.84 5.02 46.29
CA TYR A 489 -15.16 5.67 45.02
C TYR A 489 -13.91 6.21 44.36
N MET A 490 -13.68 5.77 43.13
CA MET A 490 -12.60 6.23 42.26
C MET A 490 -13.19 7.28 41.30
N ASN A 491 -12.52 8.42 41.10
CA ASN A 491 -13.02 9.47 40.22
C ASN A 491 -12.89 9.09 38.72
N ALA A 492 -13.18 10.01 37.80
CA ALA A 492 -13.06 9.77 36.36
C ALA A 492 -11.61 9.45 35.92
N ASP A 493 -10.62 10.00 36.63
CA ASP A 493 -9.18 9.78 36.43
C ASP A 493 -8.66 8.55 37.20
N GLY A 494 -9.53 7.78 37.85
CA GLY A 494 -9.17 6.60 38.67
C GLY A 494 -8.63 6.91 40.06
N ILE A 495 -8.64 8.16 40.52
CA ILE A 495 -8.15 8.59 41.84
C ILE A 495 -9.20 8.27 42.92
N MET A 496 -8.78 7.56 43.97
CA MET A 496 -9.60 7.28 45.15
C MET A 496 -9.96 8.58 45.89
N LEU A 497 -11.25 8.82 46.10
CA LEU A 497 -11.74 10.00 46.80
C LEU A 497 -11.63 9.86 48.33
N THR A 498 -11.25 10.95 48.97
CA THR A 498 -11.32 11.15 50.43
C THR A 498 -12.08 12.44 50.75
N GLY A 499 -12.72 12.52 51.91
CA GLY A 499 -13.56 13.66 52.32
C GLY A 499 -14.97 13.63 51.73
N ARG A 500 -15.61 14.81 51.66
CA ARG A 500 -17.03 14.97 51.29
C ARG A 500 -17.19 15.30 49.80
N HIS A 501 -17.92 14.48 49.06
CA HIS A 501 -18.13 14.62 47.60
C HIS A 501 -19.60 14.49 47.19
N TYR A 502 -19.97 15.09 46.05
CA TYR A 502 -21.32 15.03 45.50
C TYR A 502 -21.34 14.15 44.24
N ILE A 503 -21.99 12.98 44.34
CA ILE A 503 -21.98 11.91 43.33
C ILE A 503 -23.43 11.49 43.06
N ASN A 504 -23.83 11.36 41.80
CA ASN A 504 -25.15 10.87 41.40
C ASN A 504 -26.33 11.53 42.16
N LYS A 505 -26.26 12.86 42.30
CA LYS A 505 -27.24 13.72 43.00
C LYS A 505 -27.33 13.52 44.53
N ARG A 506 -26.33 12.91 45.17
CA ARG A 506 -26.25 12.70 46.62
C ARG A 506 -24.87 13.10 47.18
N TRP A 507 -24.84 13.51 48.44
CA TRP A 507 -23.58 13.72 49.17
C TRP A 507 -23.11 12.42 49.82
N TYR A 508 -21.83 12.13 49.67
CA TYR A 508 -21.13 11.00 50.31
C TYR A 508 -19.92 11.51 51.09
N TYR A 509 -19.49 10.75 52.09
CA TYR A 509 -18.27 11.00 52.84
C TYR A 509 -17.39 9.75 52.84
N PHE A 510 -16.16 9.93 52.38
CA PHE A 510 -15.11 8.92 52.40
C PHE A 510 -14.10 9.32 53.47
N ASN A 511 -13.70 8.40 54.34
CA ASN A 511 -12.74 8.70 55.40
C ASN A 511 -11.31 8.85 54.84
N ALA A 512 -10.31 9.06 55.71
CA ALA A 512 -8.92 9.28 55.29
C ALA A 512 -8.31 8.10 54.48
N ASN A 513 -8.86 6.89 54.64
CA ASN A 513 -8.46 5.69 53.90
C ASN A 513 -9.37 5.45 52.67
N GLY A 514 -10.21 6.40 52.28
CA GLY A 514 -11.11 6.32 51.11
C GLY A 514 -12.36 5.44 51.29
N VAL A 515 -12.54 4.82 52.47
CA VAL A 515 -13.72 4.00 52.76
C VAL A 515 -14.95 4.89 52.97
N TRP A 516 -16.05 4.56 52.28
CA TRP A 516 -17.36 5.17 52.47
C TRP A 516 -17.96 4.77 53.84
N ASN A 517 -18.40 5.78 54.60
CA ASN A 517 -19.14 5.65 55.86
C ASN A 517 -20.64 5.93 55.69
#